data_AF-A0A3N5R3W9-F1
#
_entry.id   AF-A0A3N5R3W9-F1
#
_cell.length_a   1.000
_cell.length_b   1.000
_cell.length_c   1.000
_cell.angle_alpha   90.00
_cell.angle_beta   90.00
_cell.angle_gamma   90.00
#
_symmetry.space_group_name_H-M   'P 1'
#
loop_
_entity.id
_entity.type
_entity.pdbx_description
1 polymer ?
#
loop_
_entity_poly.entity_id
_entity_poly.type
_entity_poly.pdbx_seq_one_letter_code
_entity_poly.pdbx_strand_id
1 'polypeptide(L)'
;MLTIEKVDTSNKNQVNRFVKIPFRLYDGHPQWVPPLMIDVRMQLNRKKHPYYEHSDADFFMAVKDGREVGRIAALENKRFNDYHKTRQAQFYLFECEDDQEAANSLFEAVFDWAKKRG
;
A
#
# COMPACT_ATOMS: atom_id res chain seq x y z
N MET A 1 2.51 -20.80 2.83
CA MET A 1 3.51 -20.05 2.04
C MET A 1 3.09 -18.60 1.96
N LEU A 2 4.02 -17.69 2.30
CA LEU A 2 3.85 -16.25 2.19
C LEU A 2 4.30 -15.75 0.81
N THR A 3 3.51 -14.88 0.18
CA THR A 3 3.84 -14.21 -1.07
C THR A 3 3.54 -12.72 -0.98
N ILE A 4 4.34 -11.90 -1.66
CA ILE A 4 4.06 -10.46 -1.83
C ILE A 4 3.51 -10.23 -3.22
N GLU A 5 2.28 -9.71 -3.29
CA GLU A 5 1.58 -9.36 -4.52
C GLU A 5 1.58 -7.85 -4.71
N LYS A 6 2.16 -7.38 -5.83
CA LYS A 6 1.94 -5.99 -6.28
C LYS A 6 0.51 -5.87 -6.83
N VAL A 7 -0.24 -4.90 -6.32
CA VAL A 7 -1.64 -4.66 -6.72
C VAL A 7 -1.69 -4.01 -8.10
N ASP A 8 -2.34 -4.68 -9.04
CA ASP A 8 -2.78 -4.06 -10.29
C ASP A 8 -3.98 -3.13 -10.01
N THR A 9 -3.70 -1.83 -9.97
CA THR A 9 -4.71 -0.79 -9.75
C THR A 9 -5.79 -0.69 -10.81
N SER A 10 -5.61 -1.32 -11.99
CA SER A 10 -6.65 -1.43 -13.01
C SER A 10 -7.62 -2.60 -12.75
N ASN A 11 -7.23 -3.55 -11.90
CA ASN A 11 -8.03 -4.70 -11.52
C ASN A 11 -8.87 -4.40 -10.27
N LYS A 12 -10.18 -4.25 -10.46
CA LYS A 12 -11.14 -3.94 -9.38
C LYS A 12 -11.12 -4.96 -8.25
N ASN A 13 -10.86 -6.24 -8.53
CA ASN A 13 -10.83 -7.28 -7.51
C ASN A 13 -9.59 -7.14 -6.62
N GLN A 14 -8.42 -6.88 -7.20
CA GLN A 14 -7.21 -6.65 -6.42
C GLN A 14 -7.28 -5.37 -5.58
N VAL A 15 -7.82 -4.28 -6.15
CA VAL A 15 -8.09 -3.04 -5.41
C VAL A 15 -9.02 -3.31 -4.22
N ASN A 16 -10.10 -4.08 -4.43
CA ASN A 16 -11.03 -4.41 -3.34
C ASN A 16 -10.38 -5.28 -2.26
N ARG A 17 -9.51 -6.24 -2.61
CA ARG A 17 -8.72 -7.02 -1.63
C ARG A 17 -7.89 -6.09 -0.76
N PHE A 18 -7.11 -5.20 -1.38
CA PHE A 18 -6.27 -4.23 -0.67
C PHE A 18 -7.05 -3.31 0.28
N VAL A 19 -8.20 -2.80 -0.18
CA VAL A 19 -9.05 -1.88 0.61
C VAL A 19 -9.68 -2.58 1.81
N LYS A 20 -10.03 -3.86 1.70
CA LYS A 20 -10.73 -4.62 2.75
C LYS A 20 -9.85 -5.12 3.88
N ILE A 21 -8.53 -5.17 3.70
CA ILE A 21 -7.60 -5.72 4.73
C ILE A 21 -7.82 -5.10 6.12
N PRO A 22 -7.85 -3.76 6.32
CA PRO A 22 -8.06 -3.17 7.66
C PRO A 22 -9.42 -3.53 8.25
N PHE A 23 -10.46 -3.65 7.41
CA PHE A 23 -11.79 -4.04 7.86
C PHE A 23 -11.81 -5.43 8.47
N ARG A 24 -10.96 -6.32 7.98
CA ARG A 24 -10.79 -7.66 8.55
C ARG A 24 -9.88 -7.64 9.78
N LEU A 25 -8.78 -6.89 9.73
CA LEU A 25 -7.79 -6.85 10.82
C LEU A 25 -8.36 -6.22 12.10
N TYR A 26 -9.20 -5.21 11.95
CA TYR A 26 -9.75 -4.42 13.06
C TYR A 26 -11.22 -4.70 13.32
N ASP A 27 -11.76 -5.79 12.77
CA ASP A 27 -13.14 -6.18 13.02
C ASP A 27 -13.39 -6.35 14.53
N GLY A 28 -14.47 -5.74 15.03
CA GLY A 28 -14.80 -5.74 16.46
C GLY A 28 -13.91 -4.87 17.36
N HIS A 29 -12.90 -4.15 16.83
CA HIS A 29 -12.06 -3.28 17.65
C HIS A 29 -12.81 -1.99 18.03
N PRO A 30 -13.08 -1.72 19.33
CA PRO A 30 -14.01 -0.66 19.74
C PRO A 30 -13.52 0.76 19.45
N GLN A 31 -12.22 0.96 19.26
CA GLN A 31 -11.61 2.26 18.95
C GLN A 31 -11.31 2.45 17.46
N TRP A 32 -11.59 1.44 16.63
CA TRP A 32 -11.28 1.54 15.21
C TRP A 32 -12.41 2.27 14.46
N VAL A 33 -12.05 3.34 13.76
CA VAL A 33 -12.97 4.10 12.90
C VAL A 33 -12.61 3.78 11.45
N PRO A 34 -13.44 3.00 10.72
CA PRO A 34 -13.14 2.61 9.35
C PRO A 34 -13.10 3.84 8.43
N PRO A 35 -12.12 3.94 7.51
CA PRO A 35 -12.15 4.96 6.48
C PRO A 35 -13.28 4.67 5.49
N LEU A 36 -13.76 5.71 4.78
CA LEU A 36 -14.67 5.49 3.66
C LEU A 36 -13.95 4.68 2.57
N MET A 37 -14.49 3.53 2.19
CA MET A 37 -13.86 2.68 1.18
C MET A 37 -13.64 3.41 -0.16
N ILE A 38 -14.49 4.39 -0.48
CA ILE A 38 -14.36 5.19 -1.71
C ILE A 38 -13.09 6.05 -1.69
N ASP A 39 -12.70 6.60 -0.55
CA ASP A 39 -11.50 7.43 -0.41
C ASP A 39 -10.24 6.59 -0.55
N VAL A 40 -10.22 5.39 0.05
CA VAL A 40 -9.10 4.45 -0.13
C VAL A 40 -9.01 3.98 -1.58
N ARG A 41 -10.14 3.65 -2.23
CA ARG A 41 -10.14 3.33 -3.68
C ARG A 41 -9.65 4.50 -4.53
N MET A 42 -9.98 5.73 -4.15
CA MET A 42 -9.53 6.94 -4.84
C MET A 42 -8.00 7.07 -4.77
N GLN A 43 -7.37 6.78 -3.64
CA GLN A 43 -5.90 6.76 -3.51
C GLN A 43 -5.23 5.78 -4.48
N LEU A 44 -5.86 4.64 -4.80
CA LEU A 44 -5.33 3.66 -5.76
C LEU A 44 -5.64 4.03 -7.23
N ASN A 45 -6.49 5.04 -7.47
CA ASN A 45 -6.94 5.38 -8.81
C ASN A 45 -5.94 6.32 -9.52
N ARG A 46 -4.99 5.72 -10.22
CA ARG A 46 -3.97 6.42 -11.02
C ARG A 46 -4.53 7.41 -12.06
N LYS A 47 -5.76 7.20 -12.55
CA LYS A 47 -6.38 8.04 -13.59
C LYS A 47 -7.11 9.25 -13.04
N LYS A 48 -7.55 9.20 -11.77
CA LYS A 48 -8.41 10.24 -11.19
C LYS A 48 -7.73 11.02 -10.07
N HIS A 49 -6.76 10.44 -9.37
CA HIS A 49 -6.17 11.06 -8.19
C HIS A 49 -5.04 12.04 -8.58
N PRO A 50 -5.14 13.34 -8.25
CA PRO A 50 -4.20 14.36 -8.73
C PRO A 50 -2.73 14.11 -8.40
N TYR A 51 -2.46 13.38 -7.30
CA TYR A 51 -1.09 12.94 -6.95
C TYR A 51 -0.35 12.29 -8.13
N TYR A 52 -1.04 11.51 -8.96
CA TYR A 52 -0.41 10.80 -10.08
C TYR A 52 -0.12 11.67 -11.31
N GLU A 53 -0.52 12.94 -11.31
CA GLU A 53 -0.12 13.90 -12.35
C GLU A 53 1.38 14.22 -12.27
N HIS A 54 1.99 14.04 -11.09
CA HIS A 54 3.38 14.40 -10.85
C HIS A 54 4.16 13.37 -10.03
N SER A 55 3.51 12.37 -9.43
CA SER A 55 4.15 11.43 -8.51
C SER A 55 3.69 10.00 -8.75
N ASP A 56 4.37 9.03 -8.15
CA ASP A 56 4.09 7.62 -8.40
C ASP A 56 3.98 6.87 -7.08
N ALA A 57 3.18 5.82 -7.08
CA ALA A 57 3.00 4.95 -5.94
C ALA A 57 2.66 3.53 -6.40
N ASP A 58 3.17 2.53 -5.70
CA ASP A 58 2.76 1.14 -5.85
C ASP A 58 2.25 0.57 -4.53
N PHE A 59 1.34 -0.38 -4.64
CA PHE A 59 0.65 -0.98 -3.52
C PHE A 59 0.98 -2.48 -3.49
N PHE A 60 1.20 -3.02 -2.30
CA PHE A 60 1.58 -4.40 -2.10
C PHE A 60 0.68 -5.04 -1.04
N MET A 61 0.38 -6.32 -1.23
CA MET A 61 -0.32 -7.16 -0.26
C MET A 61 0.55 -8.36 0.10
N ALA A 62 0.57 -8.71 1.38
CA ALA A 62 1.11 -9.97 1.86
C ALA A 62 -0.01 -11.00 1.87
N VAL A 63 0.20 -12.14 1.19
CA VAL A 63 -0.77 -13.23 1.10
C VAL A 63 -0.14 -14.49 1.68
N LYS A 64 -0.71 -15.00 2.77
CA LYS A 64 -0.26 -16.21 3.46
C LYS A 64 -1.34 -17.27 3.34
N ASP A 65 -1.02 -18.37 2.67
CA ASP A 65 -1.95 -19.50 2.48
C ASP A 65 -3.30 -19.08 1.85
N GLY A 66 -3.22 -18.19 0.85
CA GLY A 66 -4.38 -17.68 0.12
C GLY A 66 -5.15 -16.56 0.82
N ARG A 67 -4.69 -16.09 1.99
CA ARG A 67 -5.35 -15.05 2.79
C ARG A 67 -4.49 -13.80 2.87
N GLU A 68 -5.08 -12.63 2.67
CA GLU A 68 -4.37 -11.35 2.77
C GLU A 68 -4.07 -11.04 4.24
N VAL A 69 -2.80 -11.12 4.65
CA VAL A 69 -2.33 -10.90 6.03
C VAL A 69 -1.74 -9.52 6.27
N GLY A 70 -1.55 -8.73 5.21
CA GLY A 70 -1.12 -7.34 5.35
C GLY A 70 -1.06 -6.60 4.03
N ARG A 71 -0.82 -5.29 4.12
CA ARG A 71 -0.65 -4.38 2.99
C ARG A 71 0.31 -3.25 3.31
N ILE A 72 0.87 -2.65 2.26
CA ILE A 72 1.67 -1.42 2.33
C ILE A 72 1.63 -0.71 0.99
N ALA A 73 1.79 0.61 0.99
CA ALA A 73 2.03 1.42 -0.20
C ALA A 73 3.45 2.01 -0.16
N ALA A 74 4.13 2.01 -1.30
CA ALA A 74 5.36 2.76 -1.55
C ALA A 74 5.01 3.98 -2.39
N LEU A 75 5.56 5.15 -2.05
CA LEU A 75 5.25 6.42 -2.69
C LEU A 75 6.53 7.20 -2.99
N GLU A 76 6.55 7.90 -4.12
CA GLU A 76 7.58 8.86 -4.47
C GLU A 76 6.92 10.21 -4.76
N ASN A 77 7.00 11.13 -3.80
CA ASN A 77 6.57 12.50 -4.02
C ASN A 77 7.66 13.29 -4.78
N LYS A 78 7.60 13.25 -6.11
CA LYS A 78 8.59 13.90 -6.98
C LYS A 78 8.67 15.40 -6.76
N ARG A 79 7.54 16.10 -6.54
CA ARG A 79 7.56 17.55 -6.25
C ARG A 79 8.31 17.87 -4.96
N PHE A 80 8.10 17.06 -3.91
CA PHE A 80 8.84 17.19 -2.67
C PHE A 80 10.35 16.96 -2.89
N ASN A 81 10.69 15.88 -3.60
CA ASN A 81 12.07 15.54 -3.93
C ASN A 81 12.77 16.64 -4.74
N ASP A 82 12.08 17.20 -5.75
CA ASP A 82 12.58 18.28 -6.61
C ASP A 82 12.81 19.58 -5.84
N TYR A 83 11.89 19.93 -4.93
CA TYR A 83 12.00 21.13 -4.11
C TYR A 83 13.12 21.03 -3.09
N HIS A 84 13.21 19.90 -2.37
CA HIS A 84 14.19 19.70 -1.29
C HIS A 84 15.54 19.14 -1.76
N LYS A 85 15.70 18.88 -3.06
CA LYS A 85 16.91 18.26 -3.64
C LYS A 85 17.27 16.95 -2.94
N THR A 86 16.28 16.12 -2.72
CA THR A 86 16.42 14.82 -2.07
C THR A 86 15.85 13.70 -2.93
N ARG A 87 16.11 12.46 -2.52
CA ARG A 87 15.57 11.25 -3.15
C ARG A 87 14.95 10.39 -2.07
N GLN A 88 13.72 10.74 -1.71
CA GLN A 88 12.99 10.05 -0.65
C GLN A 88 11.84 9.24 -1.25
N ALA A 89 11.74 8.00 -0.77
CA ALA A 89 10.52 7.22 -0.84
C ALA A 89 9.80 7.31 0.51
N GLN A 90 8.49 7.21 0.46
CA GLN A 90 7.60 7.20 1.63
C GLN A 90 6.81 5.89 1.63
N PHE A 91 6.38 5.45 2.80
CA PHE A 91 5.40 4.38 2.91
C PHE A 91 4.10 4.89 3.51
N TYR A 92 3.00 4.26 3.12
CA TYR A 92 1.68 4.57 3.66
C TYR A 92 0.79 3.33 3.68
N LEU A 93 -0.36 3.41 4.36
CA LEU A 93 -1.36 2.34 4.45
C LEU A 93 -0.80 0.99 4.95
N PHE A 94 0.29 1.02 5.73
CA PHE A 94 0.87 -0.20 6.32
C PHE A 94 -0.08 -0.76 7.38
N GLU A 95 -0.47 -2.01 7.18
CA GLU A 95 -1.43 -2.75 7.99
C GLU A 95 -1.04 -4.21 7.92
N CYS A 96 -0.86 -4.89 9.06
CA CYS A 96 -0.41 -6.28 9.07
C CYS A 96 -0.96 -7.00 10.31
N GLU A 97 -1.19 -8.30 10.20
CA GLU A 97 -1.33 -9.15 11.37
C GLU A 97 -0.06 -9.16 12.21
N ASP A 98 -0.16 -9.70 13.42
CA ASP A 98 0.99 -9.96 14.29
C ASP A 98 1.84 -11.12 13.72
N ASP A 99 2.47 -10.84 12.58
CA ASP A 99 3.28 -11.74 11.77
C ASP A 99 4.52 -10.98 11.27
N GLN A 100 5.64 -11.23 11.93
CA GLN A 100 6.91 -10.55 11.64
C GLN A 100 7.44 -10.87 10.23
N GLU A 101 7.18 -12.07 9.72
CA GLU A 101 7.59 -12.46 8.37
C GLU A 101 6.85 -11.61 7.34
N ALA A 102 5.53 -11.49 7.49
CA ALA A 102 4.70 -10.64 6.64
C ALA A 102 5.10 -9.17 6.71
N ALA A 103 5.33 -8.63 7.90
CA ALA A 103 5.77 -7.24 8.09
C ALA A 103 7.11 -6.98 7.39
N ASN A 104 8.11 -7.84 7.60
CA ASN A 104 9.42 -7.71 6.97
C ASN A 104 9.31 -7.75 5.44
N SER A 105 8.60 -8.73 4.88
CA SER A 105 8.45 -8.87 3.43
C SER A 105 7.71 -7.69 2.79
N LEU A 106 6.73 -7.08 3.48
CA LEU A 106 6.07 -5.85 3.01
C LEU A 106 7.05 -4.68 2.92
N PHE A 107 7.85 -4.45 3.96
CA PHE A 107 8.85 -3.37 3.96
C PHE A 107 9.98 -3.63 2.95
N GLU A 108 10.44 -4.87 2.81
CA GLU A 108 11.41 -5.26 1.77
C GLU A 108 10.90 -4.91 0.37
N ALA A 109 9.61 -5.16 0.08
CA ALA A 109 9.02 -4.77 -1.19
C ALA A 109 9.05 -3.24 -1.43
N VAL A 110 8.83 -2.44 -0.38
CA VAL A 110 8.97 -0.97 -0.44
C VAL A 110 10.43 -0.56 -0.65
N PHE A 111 11.38 -1.19 0.05
CA PHE A 111 12.81 -0.89 -0.10
C PHE A 111 13.31 -1.22 -1.50
N ASP A 112 12.95 -2.38 -2.04
CA ASP A 112 13.31 -2.78 -3.39
C ASP A 112 12.65 -1.90 -4.45
N TRP A 113 11.41 -1.46 -4.20
CA TRP A 113 10.73 -0.48 -5.03
C TRP A 113 11.47 0.87 -5.05
N ALA A 114 11.95 1.34 -3.89
CA ALA A 114 12.68 2.58 -3.76
C ALA A 114 14.06 2.51 -4.41
N LYS A 115 14.86 1.47 -4.13
CA LYS A 115 16.21 1.28 -4.71
C LYS A 115 16.21 1.28 -6.23
N LYS A 116 15.16 0.74 -6.87
CA LYS A 116 15.00 0.75 -8.34
C LYS A 116 14.80 2.16 -8.92
N ARG A 117 14.53 3.16 -8.07
CA ARG A 117 14.26 4.56 -8.43
C ARG A 117 15.38 5.51 -7.99
N GLY A 118 16.51 4.96 -7.55
CA GLY A 118 17.75 5.68 -7.23
C GLY A 118 17.76 6.24 -5.83
#